data_AF-A0A525CZX4-F1
#
_entry.id   AF-A0A525CZX4-F1
#
_cell.length_a   1.000
_cell.length_b   1.000
_cell.length_c   1.000
_cell.angle_alpha   90.00
_cell.angle_beta   90.00
_cell.angle_gamma   90.00
#
_symmetry.space_group_name_H-M   'P 1'
#
loop_
_entity.id
_entity.type
_entity.pdbx_description
1 polymer ?
#
loop_
_entity_poly.entity_id
_entity_poly.type
_entity_poly.pdbx_seq_one_letter_code
_entity_poly.pdbx_strand_id
1 'polypeptide(L)'
;MFIHLLIAITLLCSAVFLIWCYTLAIQGLYIFFRFLIRHISRYLLKRGELSGDITSVKIFEDYDRKIVVLLLCTVFLFMAGVYSNQRRIWMGEDSEHHLAKEYWVAGEVVNKTRMSLNQILSVDSCFLKPYIHIQKKLFRLGSELLPQNDGEIHLWHAKWFVYPYTRKLSRPSGVGNKVYESRMVELLDDCWEILEGLIQKNIADQKIKDAAELIYPSIAHYYSIYQGHYTGKFSLSRTRIGKSEKHRKRNYQLLLWLDTLKSSWEELGKTDQILRNYPFVAMAYQVTVHDTLKRIVLFLPFERRFDCEHGMVQRLLKEYYKIMSPDPKINWVLNLKYTNQEQSIIAYSTTVYSAKGSAINYIMDDICGMELPIEKYHLLNNNVNSRYLDSLGIFHLFKDEIELITNREES
;
A
#
# COMPACT_ATOMS: atom_id res chain seq x y z
N MET A 1 22.39 19.49 19.87
CA MET A 1 21.67 20.79 19.91
C MET A 1 21.06 21.19 18.55
N PHE A 2 21.81 21.18 17.45
CA PHE A 2 21.31 21.56 16.11
C PHE A 2 20.16 20.68 15.58
N ILE A 3 20.18 19.37 15.87
CA ILE A 3 19.14 18.42 15.43
C ILE A 3 17.79 18.72 16.10
N HIS A 4 17.75 18.90 17.42
CA HIS A 4 16.53 19.28 18.12
C HIS A 4 15.99 20.64 17.66
N LEU A 5 16.87 21.58 17.31
CA LEU A 5 16.48 22.86 16.72
C LEU A 5 15.86 22.67 15.33
N LEU A 6 16.46 21.86 14.46
CA LEU A 6 15.91 21.57 13.13
C LEU A 6 14.56 20.85 13.22
N ILE A 7 14.42 19.89 14.13
CA ILE A 7 13.16 19.19 14.40
C ILE A 7 12.12 20.19 14.91
N ALA A 8 12.46 21.01 15.91
CA ALA A 8 11.56 22.03 16.44
C ALA A 8 11.12 23.03 15.36
N ILE A 9 12.04 23.51 14.52
CA ILE A 9 11.72 24.38 13.38
C ILE A 9 10.82 23.67 12.38
N THR A 10 11.07 22.40 12.08
CA THR A 10 10.27 21.62 11.13
C THR A 10 8.85 21.40 11.64
N LEU A 11 8.72 21.05 12.93
CA LEU A 11 7.44 20.90 13.61
C LEU A 11 6.70 22.24 13.68
N LEU A 12 7.41 23.33 13.96
CA LEU A 12 6.87 24.69 13.97
C LEU A 12 6.40 25.11 12.57
N CYS A 13 7.19 24.90 11.52
CA CYS A 13 6.81 25.21 10.14
C CYS A 13 5.62 24.37 9.68
N SER A 14 5.57 23.08 10.05
CA SER A 14 4.43 22.20 9.74
C SER A 14 3.17 22.63 10.48
N ALA A 15 3.30 23.03 11.75
CA ALA A 15 2.19 23.56 12.54
C ALA A 15 1.68 24.90 11.97
N VAL A 16 2.59 25.83 11.66
CA VAL A 16 2.29 27.12 11.02
C VAL A 16 1.60 26.91 9.68
N PHE A 17 2.06 25.96 8.86
CA PHE A 17 1.42 25.65 7.58
C PHE A 17 0.03 25.05 7.75
N LEU A 18 -0.15 24.08 8.65
CA LEU A 18 -1.47 23.51 8.94
C LEU A 18 -2.44 24.57 9.45
N ILE A 19 -1.95 25.47 10.30
CA ILE A 19 -2.76 26.54 10.87
C ILE A 19 -3.07 27.59 9.83
N TRP A 20 -2.13 27.91 8.94
CA TRP A 20 -2.39 28.78 7.80
C TRP A 20 -3.45 28.17 6.85
N CYS A 21 -3.37 26.87 6.56
CA CYS A 21 -4.41 26.18 5.78
C CYS A 21 -5.76 26.19 6.51
N TYR A 22 -5.77 25.97 7.83
CA TYR A 22 -6.99 25.96 8.64
C TYR A 22 -7.60 27.36 8.78
N THR A 23 -6.77 28.40 8.97
CA THR A 23 -7.24 29.79 9.01
C THR A 23 -7.75 30.23 7.65
N LEU A 24 -7.11 29.85 6.54
CA LEU A 24 -7.64 30.08 5.21
C LEU A 24 -8.98 29.37 4.98
N ALA A 25 -9.12 28.12 5.46
CA ALA A 25 -10.38 27.39 5.37
C ALA A 25 -11.49 28.06 6.21
N ILE A 26 -11.19 28.49 7.44
CA ILE A 26 -12.12 29.23 8.30
C ILE A 26 -12.47 30.58 7.68
N GLN A 27 -11.49 31.32 7.16
CA GLN A 27 -11.72 32.60 6.49
C GLN A 27 -12.56 32.41 5.23
N GLY A 28 -12.31 31.36 4.45
CA GLY A 28 -13.13 30.99 3.29
C GLY A 28 -14.56 30.67 3.69
N LEU A 29 -14.76 29.85 4.72
CA LEU A 29 -16.08 29.56 5.29
C LEU A 29 -16.75 30.82 5.83
N TYR A 30 -16.02 31.69 6.53
CA TYR A 30 -16.51 32.96 7.06
C TYR A 30 -16.97 33.89 5.94
N ILE A 31 -16.15 34.07 4.89
CA ILE A 31 -16.50 34.88 3.72
C ILE A 31 -17.75 34.31 3.06
N PHE A 32 -17.84 32.98 2.93
CA PHE A 32 -19.00 32.28 2.40
C PHE A 32 -20.25 32.50 3.25
N PHE A 33 -20.19 32.32 4.57
CA PHE A 33 -21.31 32.57 5.48
C PHE A 33 -21.72 34.03 5.51
N ARG A 34 -20.76 34.97 5.49
CA ARG A 34 -21.04 36.40 5.42
C ARG A 34 -21.72 36.77 4.11
N PHE A 35 -21.28 36.17 3.00
CA PHE A 35 -21.94 36.30 1.71
C PHE A 35 -23.37 35.74 1.75
N LEU A 36 -23.56 34.55 2.33
CA LEU A 36 -24.87 33.90 2.49
C LEU A 36 -25.81 34.74 3.36
N ILE A 37 -25.36 35.21 4.52
CA ILE A 37 -26.14 36.07 5.42
C ILE A 37 -26.49 37.38 4.73
N ARG A 38 -25.55 38.02 4.02
CA ARG A 38 -25.84 39.23 3.22
C ARG A 38 -26.86 38.96 2.11
N HIS A 39 -26.80 37.79 1.49
CA HIS A 39 -27.74 37.42 0.44
C HIS A 39 -29.14 37.17 1.02
N ILE A 40 -29.24 36.46 2.14
CA ILE A 40 -30.49 36.19 2.85
C ILE A 40 -31.07 37.49 3.40
N SER A 41 -30.24 38.34 4.03
CA SER A 41 -30.70 39.61 4.60
C SER A 41 -31.24 40.55 3.52
N ARG A 42 -30.58 40.66 2.36
CA ARG A 42 -31.10 41.41 1.19
C ARG A 42 -32.42 40.84 0.69
N TYR A 43 -32.55 39.51 0.65
CA TYR A 43 -33.79 38.85 0.24
C TYR A 43 -34.95 39.14 1.21
N LEU A 44 -34.71 39.07 2.52
CA LEU A 44 -35.69 39.36 3.56
C LEU A 44 -36.04 40.86 3.64
N LEU A 45 -35.06 41.76 3.48
CA LEU A 45 -35.32 43.21 3.38
C LEU A 45 -36.22 43.54 2.20
N LYS A 46 -36.02 42.88 1.04
CA LYS A 46 -36.87 43.08 -0.14
C LYS A 46 -38.32 42.63 0.10
N ARG A 47 -38.55 41.69 1.01
CA ARG A 47 -39.89 41.26 1.45
C ARG A 47 -40.51 42.16 2.54
N GLY A 48 -39.79 43.16 3.04
CA GLY A 48 -40.24 44.00 4.15
C GLY A 48 -40.23 43.29 5.51
N GLU A 49 -39.59 42.12 5.61
CA GLU A 49 -39.57 41.28 6.82
C GLU A 49 -38.44 41.66 7.80
N LEU A 50 -37.53 42.58 7.42
CA LEU A 50 -36.41 43.01 8.25
C LEU A 50 -36.31 44.54 8.32
N SER A 51 -36.19 45.10 9.53
CA SER A 51 -36.14 46.55 9.79
C SER A 51 -34.79 47.05 10.33
N GLY A 52 -33.66 46.46 9.93
CA GLY A 52 -32.33 46.91 10.38
C GLY A 52 -31.14 46.28 9.63
N ASP A 53 -30.03 47.02 9.56
CA ASP A 53 -28.79 46.60 8.90
C ASP A 53 -27.89 45.80 9.86
N ILE A 54 -27.89 44.47 9.73
CA ILE A 54 -27.17 43.52 10.60
C ILE A 54 -25.67 43.42 10.21
N THR A 55 -25.19 44.20 9.24
CA THR A 55 -23.88 43.94 8.60
C THR A 55 -22.63 44.46 9.36
N SER A 56 -22.78 45.14 10.51
CA SER A 56 -21.69 45.84 11.20
C SER A 56 -21.12 45.13 12.46
N VAL A 57 -20.94 43.81 12.43
CA VAL A 57 -20.34 43.08 13.56
C VAL A 57 -18.80 43.20 13.53
N LYS A 58 -18.24 44.09 14.36
CA LYS A 58 -16.78 44.30 14.60
C LYS A 58 -16.18 43.37 15.68
N ILE A 59 -16.88 42.31 16.09
CA ILE A 59 -16.57 41.53 17.30
C ILE A 59 -15.38 40.55 17.14
N PHE A 60 -14.81 40.38 15.95
CA PHE A 60 -13.96 39.20 15.68
C PHE A 60 -12.45 39.40 15.53
N GLU A 61 -11.93 40.63 15.33
CA GLU A 61 -10.49 40.82 15.04
C GLU A 61 -9.54 40.42 16.21
N ASP A 62 -9.93 40.65 17.47
CA ASP A 62 -9.11 40.26 18.64
C ASP A 62 -9.32 38.80 19.10
N TYR A 63 -10.47 38.22 18.77
CA TYR A 63 -10.78 36.82 19.10
C TYR A 63 -9.98 35.85 18.21
N ASP A 64 -9.72 36.25 16.97
CA ASP A 64 -8.98 35.47 15.99
C ASP A 64 -7.52 35.23 16.41
N ARG A 65 -6.83 36.22 16.98
CA ARG A 65 -5.43 36.05 17.40
C ARG A 65 -5.28 35.05 18.55
N LYS A 66 -6.16 35.12 19.56
CA LYS A 66 -6.13 34.18 20.70
C LYS A 66 -6.45 32.76 20.25
N ILE A 67 -7.43 32.59 19.36
CA ILE A 67 -7.77 31.28 18.77
C ILE A 67 -6.59 30.74 17.97
N VAL A 68 -5.95 31.55 17.12
CA VAL A 68 -4.78 31.12 16.34
C VAL A 68 -3.61 30.71 17.23
N VAL A 69 -3.31 31.48 18.28
CA VAL A 69 -2.25 31.11 19.24
C VAL A 69 -2.61 29.82 19.99
N LEU A 70 -3.86 29.66 20.43
CA LEU A 70 -4.32 28.44 21.08
C LEU A 70 -4.20 27.22 20.15
N LEU A 71 -4.56 27.38 18.88
CA LEU A 71 -4.39 26.34 17.86
C LEU A 71 -2.91 26.01 17.63
N LEU A 72 -2.03 27.01 17.55
CA LEU A 72 -0.57 26.83 17.44
C LEU A 72 -0.02 26.01 18.61
N CYS A 73 -0.37 26.41 19.83
CA CYS A 73 0.02 25.67 21.03
C CYS A 73 -0.52 24.24 21.02
N THR A 74 -1.78 24.05 20.64
CA THR A 74 -2.41 22.72 20.59
C THR A 74 -1.73 21.80 19.57
N VAL A 75 -1.47 22.28 18.35
CA VAL A 75 -0.78 21.51 17.31
C VAL A 75 0.67 21.23 17.74
N PHE A 76 1.36 22.20 18.33
CA PHE A 76 2.72 22.00 18.85
C PHE A 76 2.75 20.91 19.93
N LEU A 77 1.87 20.97 20.93
CA LEU A 77 1.78 19.97 21.99
C LEU A 77 1.44 18.58 21.44
N PHE A 78 0.51 18.50 20.47
CA PHE A 78 0.19 17.24 19.80
C PHE A 78 1.43 16.65 19.10
N MET A 79 2.15 17.45 18.31
CA MET A 79 3.34 17.00 17.60
C MET A 79 4.47 16.60 18.55
N ALA A 80 4.67 17.36 19.63
CA ALA A 80 5.62 17.02 20.69
C ALA A 80 5.25 15.69 21.37
N GLY A 81 3.96 15.46 21.64
CA GLY A 81 3.46 14.19 22.16
C GLY A 81 3.71 13.02 21.20
N VAL A 82 3.45 13.20 19.91
CA VAL A 82 3.74 12.18 18.88
C VAL A 82 5.23 11.89 18.82
N TYR A 83 6.10 12.91 18.83
CA TYR A 83 7.55 12.76 18.85
C TYR A 83 8.02 11.98 20.08
N SER A 84 7.60 12.39 21.29
CA SER A 84 7.95 11.71 22.54
C SER A 84 7.51 10.25 22.53
N ASN A 85 6.31 9.95 22.03
CA ASN A 85 5.85 8.57 21.89
C ASN A 85 6.67 7.78 20.86
N GLN A 86 7.01 8.37 19.70
CA GLN A 86 7.88 7.71 18.73
C GLN A 86 9.28 7.46 19.29
N ARG A 87 9.85 8.43 19.99
CA ARG A 87 11.15 8.28 20.65
C ARG A 87 11.11 7.12 21.64
N ARG A 88 10.08 7.03 22.49
CA ARG A 88 9.91 5.91 23.44
C ARG A 88 9.83 4.55 22.74
N ILE A 89 9.19 4.46 21.58
CA ILE A 89 9.04 3.20 20.84
C ILE A 89 10.38 2.77 20.25
N TRP A 90 11.08 3.69 19.57
CA TRP A 90 12.24 3.39 18.72
C TRP A 90 13.61 3.57 19.40
N MET A 91 13.70 4.35 20.47
CA MET A 91 14.95 4.71 21.16
C MET A 91 15.01 4.11 22.58
N GLY A 92 14.79 2.80 22.70
CA GLY A 92 15.02 2.07 23.96
C GLY A 92 16.51 1.88 24.24
N GLU A 93 16.84 1.28 25.39
CA GLU A 93 18.25 1.01 25.78
C GLU A 93 18.95 0.06 24.80
N ASP A 94 18.24 -0.93 24.25
CA ASP A 94 18.75 -1.87 23.25
C ASP A 94 18.67 -1.33 21.80
N SER A 95 18.43 -0.02 21.63
CA SER A 95 18.25 0.55 20.30
C SER A 95 19.60 0.80 19.63
N GLU A 96 19.81 0.14 18.50
CA GLU A 96 20.99 0.36 17.69
C GLU A 96 20.96 1.74 17.01
N HIS A 97 22.12 2.35 16.75
CA HIS A 97 22.23 3.50 15.82
C HIS A 97 21.40 4.73 16.23
N HIS A 98 21.40 5.04 17.53
CA HIS A 98 20.61 6.13 18.14
C HIS A 98 20.62 7.46 17.36
N LEU A 99 21.78 7.90 16.86
CA LEU A 99 21.89 9.17 16.12
C LEU A 99 21.08 9.15 14.81
N ALA A 100 21.16 8.05 14.05
CA ALA A 100 20.35 7.87 12.86
C ALA A 100 18.85 7.85 13.24
N LYS A 101 18.51 7.15 14.31
CA LYS A 101 17.12 7.00 14.76
C LYS A 101 16.49 8.28 15.30
N GLU A 102 17.24 9.29 15.71
CA GLU A 102 16.65 10.61 15.98
C GLU A 102 16.04 11.23 14.70
N TYR A 103 16.67 11.03 13.53
CA TYR A 103 16.10 11.42 12.24
C TYR A 103 14.90 10.54 11.85
N TRP A 104 14.95 9.23 12.16
CA TRP A 104 13.80 8.33 12.01
C TRP A 104 12.60 8.81 12.82
N VAL A 105 12.80 9.07 14.11
CA VAL A 105 11.73 9.51 15.01
C VAL A 105 11.13 10.83 14.51
N ALA A 106 11.96 11.80 14.11
CA ALA A 106 11.48 13.04 13.52
C ALA A 106 10.68 12.79 12.23
N GLY A 107 11.19 11.94 11.33
CA GLY A 107 10.54 11.62 10.07
C GLY A 107 9.23 10.85 10.27
N GLU A 108 9.11 10.03 11.31
CA GLU A 108 7.88 9.34 11.68
C GLU A 108 6.77 10.29 12.14
N VAL A 109 7.11 11.39 12.83
CA VAL A 109 6.13 12.43 13.16
C VAL A 109 5.55 13.03 11.87
N VAL A 110 6.43 13.41 10.95
CA VAL A 110 6.06 13.97 9.63
C VAL A 110 5.25 12.94 8.83
N ASN A 111 5.67 11.68 8.85
CA ASN A 111 5.00 10.57 8.16
C ASN A 111 3.58 10.37 8.69
N LYS A 112 3.38 10.37 10.01
CA LYS A 112 2.06 10.22 10.63
C LYS A 112 1.11 11.34 10.24
N THR A 113 1.58 12.59 10.28
CA THR A 113 0.79 13.73 9.80
C THR A 113 0.41 13.56 8.34
N ARG A 114 1.37 13.18 7.49
CA ARG A 114 1.13 12.91 6.08
C ARG A 114 0.14 11.76 5.87
N MET A 115 0.24 10.67 6.65
CA MET A 115 -0.69 9.54 6.58
C MET A 115 -2.12 9.92 6.98
N SER A 116 -2.31 10.82 7.94
CA SER A 116 -3.62 11.36 8.27
C SER A 116 -4.16 12.22 7.13
N LEU A 117 -3.34 13.10 6.54
CA LEU A 117 -3.75 13.91 5.39
C LEU A 117 -4.05 13.05 4.14
N ASN A 118 -3.28 11.98 3.94
CA ASN A 118 -3.49 11.02 2.84
C ASN A 118 -4.82 10.29 2.95
N GLN A 119 -5.54 10.34 4.08
CA GLN A 119 -6.90 9.78 4.13
C GLN A 119 -7.83 10.48 3.14
N ILE A 120 -7.69 11.81 3.02
CA ILE A 120 -8.51 12.67 2.17
C ILE A 120 -7.79 13.15 0.90
N LEU A 121 -6.46 13.27 0.94
CA LEU A 121 -5.65 13.71 -0.20
C LEU A 121 -5.06 12.52 -0.96
N SER A 122 -4.85 12.69 -2.27
CA SER A 122 -4.03 11.76 -3.05
C SER A 122 -2.58 11.78 -2.58
N VAL A 123 -1.86 10.67 -2.72
CA VAL A 123 -0.46 10.52 -2.25
C VAL A 123 0.48 11.58 -2.86
N ASP A 124 0.22 11.97 -4.11
CA ASP A 124 0.99 12.98 -4.86
C ASP A 124 0.41 14.40 -4.78
N SER A 125 -0.54 14.63 -3.87
CA SER A 125 -1.15 15.94 -3.72
C SER A 125 -0.10 17.04 -3.48
N CYS A 126 -0.27 18.18 -4.13
CA CYS A 126 0.66 19.31 -3.99
C CYS A 126 0.78 19.79 -2.54
N PHE A 127 -0.27 19.62 -1.73
CA PHE A 127 -0.29 19.96 -0.30
C PHE A 127 0.65 19.06 0.53
N LEU A 128 1.02 17.88 0.04
CA LEU A 128 1.90 16.95 0.74
C LEU A 128 3.38 17.14 0.37
N LYS A 129 3.69 17.89 -0.70
CA LYS A 129 5.07 18.13 -1.15
C LYS A 129 5.99 18.69 -0.07
N PRO A 130 5.57 19.65 0.79
CA PRO A 130 6.41 20.14 1.88
C PRO A 130 6.83 19.01 2.84
N TYR A 131 5.88 18.15 3.22
CA TYR A 131 6.13 16.98 4.08
C TYR A 131 7.08 15.99 3.42
N ILE A 132 6.88 15.70 2.14
CA ILE A 132 7.76 14.79 1.37
C ILE A 132 9.19 15.36 1.31
N HIS A 133 9.35 16.66 1.08
CA HIS A 133 10.66 17.29 1.03
C HIS A 133 11.39 17.22 2.38
N ILE A 134 10.67 17.50 3.47
CA ILE A 134 11.19 17.34 4.84
C ILE A 134 11.62 15.89 5.08
N GLN A 135 10.76 14.91 4.75
CA GLN A 135 11.09 13.49 4.93
C GLN A 135 12.30 13.07 4.10
N LYS A 136 12.43 13.52 2.84
CA LYS A 136 13.61 13.24 2.01
C LYS A 136 14.89 13.80 2.64
N LYS A 137 14.83 15.01 3.22
CA LYS A 137 15.98 15.62 3.90
C LYS A 137 16.35 14.83 5.16
N LEU A 138 15.37 14.46 5.99
CA LEU A 138 15.60 13.64 7.19
C LEU A 138 16.12 12.25 6.82
N PHE A 139 15.57 11.63 5.79
CA PHE A 139 16.01 10.33 5.26
C PHE A 139 17.47 10.39 4.86
N ARG A 140 17.86 11.37 4.02
CA ARG A 140 19.26 11.53 3.59
C ARG A 140 20.20 11.67 4.79
N LEU A 141 19.91 12.63 5.69
CA LEU A 141 20.74 12.90 6.86
C LEU A 141 20.85 11.70 7.81
N GLY A 142 19.76 10.97 8.04
CA GLY A 142 19.79 9.79 8.90
C GLY A 142 20.45 8.58 8.23
N SER A 143 20.26 8.40 6.92
CA SER A 143 20.85 7.29 6.15
C SER A 143 22.38 7.38 6.08
N GLU A 144 22.95 8.59 6.06
CA GLU A 144 24.39 8.82 6.11
C GLU A 144 25.01 8.33 7.43
N LEU A 145 24.20 8.11 8.47
CA LEU A 145 24.63 7.63 9.79
C LEU A 145 24.41 6.13 9.99
N LEU A 146 23.78 5.44 9.04
CA LEU A 146 23.60 3.99 9.07
C LEU A 146 24.80 3.29 8.39
N PRO A 147 25.20 2.09 8.83
CA PRO A 147 26.15 1.26 8.09
C PRO A 147 25.62 0.94 6.68
N GLN A 148 26.51 0.90 5.68
CA GLN A 148 26.13 0.68 4.27
C GLN A 148 25.35 -0.64 4.04
N ASN A 149 25.62 -1.65 4.86
CA ASN A 149 25.01 -2.98 4.78
C ASN A 149 23.81 -3.17 5.71
N ASP A 150 23.34 -2.12 6.40
CA ASP A 150 22.15 -2.22 7.23
C ASP A 150 20.87 -2.18 6.38
N GLY A 151 19.95 -3.11 6.65
CA GLY A 151 18.64 -3.18 6.02
C GLY A 151 17.64 -2.13 6.54
N GLU A 152 17.95 -1.45 7.66
CA GLU A 152 17.09 -0.43 8.28
C GLU A 152 16.74 0.70 7.30
N ILE A 153 17.68 1.10 6.43
CA ILE A 153 17.44 2.11 5.39
C ILE A 153 16.28 1.74 4.46
N HIS A 154 16.11 0.46 4.16
CA HIS A 154 15.05 -0.04 3.28
C HIS A 154 13.70 -0.03 3.98
N LEU A 155 13.65 -0.30 5.29
CA LEU A 155 12.43 -0.09 6.08
C LEU A 155 12.06 1.39 6.07
N TRP A 156 13.04 2.27 6.18
CA TRP A 156 12.76 3.69 6.17
C TRP A 156 12.19 4.15 4.83
N HIS A 157 12.82 3.71 3.74
CA HIS A 157 12.36 4.00 2.39
C HIS A 157 10.94 3.46 2.17
N ALA A 158 10.71 2.21 2.58
CA ALA A 158 9.41 1.55 2.56
C ALA A 158 8.34 2.36 3.26
N LYS A 159 8.55 2.70 4.54
CA LYS A 159 7.53 3.31 5.38
C LYS A 159 7.22 4.75 4.98
N TRP A 160 8.23 5.49 4.51
CA TRP A 160 8.10 6.92 4.22
C TRP A 160 7.82 7.25 2.78
N PHE A 161 8.04 6.37 1.81
CA PHE A 161 7.86 6.75 0.41
C PHE A 161 7.00 5.76 -0.37
N VAL A 162 7.08 4.47 -0.05
CA VAL A 162 6.33 3.43 -0.78
C VAL A 162 5.01 3.05 -0.10
N TYR A 163 4.98 2.90 1.22
CA TYR A 163 3.79 2.55 2.00
C TYR A 163 2.55 3.43 1.77
N PRO A 164 2.69 4.76 1.53
CA PRO A 164 1.56 5.60 1.14
C PRO A 164 0.78 5.07 -0.07
N TYR A 165 1.49 4.49 -1.04
CA TYR A 165 0.90 3.88 -2.23
C TYR A 165 0.39 2.47 -1.95
N THR A 166 1.18 1.64 -1.28
CA THR A 166 0.87 0.21 -1.11
C THR A 166 -0.35 -0.01 -0.24
N ARG A 167 -0.51 0.75 0.85
CA ARG A 167 -1.66 0.66 1.76
C ARG A 167 -3.00 0.91 1.06
N LYS A 168 -3.02 1.84 0.09
CA LYS A 168 -4.23 2.23 -0.65
C LYS A 168 -4.31 1.59 -2.04
N LEU A 169 -3.36 0.73 -2.40
CA LEU A 169 -3.14 0.25 -3.76
C LEU A 169 -3.19 1.39 -4.80
N SER A 170 -2.72 2.59 -4.43
CA SER A 170 -2.80 3.79 -5.26
C SER A 170 -1.67 3.81 -6.27
N ARG A 171 -1.96 4.28 -7.49
CA ARG A 171 -0.92 4.58 -8.49
C ARG A 171 -0.42 6.01 -8.32
N PRO A 172 0.80 6.33 -8.80
CA PRO A 172 1.24 7.71 -8.91
C PRO A 172 0.28 8.56 -9.75
N SER A 173 0.19 9.85 -9.45
CA SER A 173 -0.65 10.80 -10.17
C SER A 173 -0.18 10.92 -11.62
N GLY A 174 -1.16 10.88 -12.54
CA GLY A 174 -0.93 10.81 -13.98
C GLY A 174 -0.93 9.38 -14.52
N VAL A 175 -0.82 8.35 -13.65
CA VAL A 175 -0.73 6.95 -14.08
C VAL A 175 -2.06 6.31 -14.40
N GLY A 176 -2.27 6.06 -15.70
CA GLY A 176 -3.42 5.37 -16.25
C GLY A 176 -3.28 3.84 -16.29
N ASN A 177 -4.34 3.19 -16.79
CA ASN A 177 -4.45 1.73 -16.83
C ASN A 177 -3.95 1.09 -18.14
N LYS A 178 -3.42 1.86 -19.09
CA LYS A 178 -3.27 1.37 -20.48
C LYS A 178 -1.87 1.50 -21.09
N VAL A 179 -0.99 2.32 -20.52
CA VAL A 179 0.30 2.68 -21.14
C VAL A 179 1.46 2.48 -20.16
N TYR A 180 2.66 2.28 -20.70
CA TYR A 180 3.92 2.40 -19.97
C TYR A 180 4.03 3.79 -19.37
N GLU A 181 4.35 3.87 -18.10
CA GLU A 181 4.60 5.14 -17.43
C GLU A 181 5.79 5.02 -16.50
N SER A 182 6.81 5.86 -16.75
CA SER A 182 8.10 5.78 -16.06
C SER A 182 7.94 5.86 -14.55
N ARG A 183 7.07 6.74 -14.05
CA ARG A 183 6.79 6.90 -12.61
C ARG A 183 6.29 5.61 -11.95
N MET A 184 5.50 4.83 -12.67
CA MET A 184 5.00 3.56 -12.14
C MET A 184 6.11 2.51 -12.12
N VAL A 185 6.98 2.51 -13.13
CA VAL A 185 8.12 1.61 -13.20
C VAL A 185 9.16 1.96 -12.13
N GLU A 186 9.46 3.25 -11.93
CA GLU A 186 10.30 3.75 -10.83
C GLU A 186 9.78 3.28 -9.48
N LEU A 187 8.47 3.45 -9.20
CA LEU A 187 7.89 2.96 -7.95
C LEU A 187 7.95 1.42 -7.82
N LEU A 188 7.87 0.68 -8.92
CA LEU A 188 7.99 -0.78 -8.90
C LEU A 188 9.42 -1.26 -8.71
N ASP A 189 10.40 -0.53 -9.22
CA ASP A 189 11.81 -0.80 -8.96
C ASP A 189 12.15 -0.42 -7.51
N ASP A 190 11.63 0.70 -6.97
CA ASP A 190 11.73 1.03 -5.54
C ASP A 190 11.16 -0.09 -4.67
N CYS A 191 9.95 -0.59 -4.99
CA CYS A 191 9.36 -1.74 -4.31
C CYS A 191 10.29 -2.97 -4.36
N TRP A 192 10.89 -3.26 -5.51
CA TRP A 192 11.77 -4.41 -5.67
C TRP A 192 13.04 -4.28 -4.82
N GLU A 193 13.71 -3.13 -4.87
CA GLU A 193 14.93 -2.85 -4.10
C GLU A 193 14.65 -2.92 -2.59
N ILE A 194 13.51 -2.42 -2.15
CA ILE A 194 13.08 -2.52 -0.75
C ILE A 194 12.85 -3.98 -0.35
N LEU A 195 12.15 -4.78 -1.14
CA LEU A 195 11.90 -6.19 -0.82
C LEU A 195 13.22 -6.95 -0.70
N GLU A 196 14.13 -6.78 -1.66
CA GLU A 196 15.46 -7.36 -1.61
C GLU A 196 16.23 -6.91 -0.38
N GLY A 197 16.21 -5.61 -0.11
CA GLY A 197 16.90 -4.99 1.01
C GLY A 197 16.42 -5.46 2.38
N LEU A 198 15.11 -5.63 2.56
CA LEU A 198 14.51 -6.03 3.83
C LEU A 198 14.76 -7.50 4.18
N ILE A 199 14.96 -8.36 3.18
CA ILE A 199 15.15 -9.81 3.40
C ILE A 199 16.61 -10.24 3.36
N GLN A 200 17.45 -9.58 2.56
CA GLN A 200 18.85 -9.99 2.37
C GLN A 200 19.83 -9.25 3.28
N LYS A 201 19.53 -8.02 3.68
CA LYS A 201 20.44 -7.24 4.54
C LYS A 201 20.19 -7.52 6.01
N ASN A 202 21.25 -7.44 6.81
CA ASN A 202 21.13 -7.54 8.24
C ASN A 202 20.44 -6.29 8.79
N ILE A 203 19.49 -6.48 9.70
CA ILE A 203 18.84 -5.39 10.43
C ILE A 203 19.23 -5.57 11.89
N ALA A 204 20.06 -4.67 12.42
CA ALA A 204 20.64 -4.82 13.75
C ALA A 204 19.58 -4.70 14.87
N ASP A 205 18.61 -3.80 14.70
CA ASP A 205 17.55 -3.58 15.69
C ASP A 205 16.37 -4.54 15.48
N GLN A 206 16.05 -5.32 16.51
CA GLN A 206 14.96 -6.31 16.47
C GLN A 206 13.57 -5.68 16.24
N LYS A 207 13.30 -4.48 16.78
CA LYS A 207 12.01 -3.79 16.54
C LYS A 207 11.90 -3.29 15.10
N ILE A 208 13.01 -2.85 14.51
CA ILE A 208 13.06 -2.49 13.08
C ILE A 208 12.84 -3.74 12.24
N LYS A 209 13.46 -4.87 12.60
CA LYS A 209 13.24 -6.16 11.94
C LYS A 209 11.77 -6.62 12.02
N ASP A 210 11.16 -6.56 13.20
CA ASP A 210 9.74 -6.89 13.38
C ASP A 210 8.83 -5.99 12.53
N ALA A 211 9.14 -4.69 12.45
CA ALA A 211 8.40 -3.76 11.61
C ALA A 211 8.60 -4.03 10.10
N ALA A 212 9.80 -4.47 9.70
CA ALA A 212 10.09 -4.90 8.33
C ALA A 212 9.27 -6.15 7.94
N GLU A 213 9.20 -7.14 8.83
CA GLU A 213 8.38 -8.34 8.61
C GLU A 213 6.89 -8.00 8.39
N LEU A 214 6.37 -6.98 9.08
CA LEU A 214 4.97 -6.55 8.93
C LEU A 214 4.72 -5.73 7.66
N ILE A 215 5.69 -4.93 7.20
CA ILE A 215 5.50 -4.10 6.01
C ILE A 215 5.71 -4.89 4.72
N TYR A 216 6.56 -5.92 4.76
CA TYR A 216 7.01 -6.68 3.60
C TYR A 216 5.84 -7.22 2.75
N PRO A 217 4.82 -7.93 3.30
CA PRO A 217 3.73 -8.47 2.50
C PRO A 217 2.93 -7.39 1.77
N SER A 218 2.79 -6.20 2.35
CA SER A 218 2.05 -5.10 1.73
C SER A 218 2.75 -4.59 0.46
N ILE A 219 4.08 -4.53 0.50
CA ILE A 219 4.91 -4.09 -0.64
C ILE A 219 4.97 -5.17 -1.70
N ALA A 220 5.15 -6.42 -1.28
CA ALA A 220 5.14 -7.59 -2.16
C ALA A 220 3.81 -7.70 -2.91
N HIS A 221 2.70 -7.49 -2.20
CA HIS A 221 1.36 -7.47 -2.77
C HIS A 221 1.19 -6.37 -3.83
N TYR A 222 1.57 -5.14 -3.50
CA TYR A 222 1.52 -4.03 -4.44
C TYR A 222 2.36 -4.30 -5.70
N TYR A 223 3.61 -4.74 -5.52
CA TYR A 223 4.50 -5.11 -6.63
C TYR A 223 3.87 -6.21 -7.51
N SER A 224 3.30 -7.24 -6.87
CA SER A 224 2.69 -8.37 -7.59
C SER A 224 1.50 -7.96 -8.45
N ILE A 225 0.67 -7.03 -7.99
CA ILE A 225 -0.47 -6.51 -8.75
C ILE A 225 0.04 -5.73 -9.96
N TYR A 226 0.99 -4.83 -9.72
CA TYR A 226 1.32 -3.76 -10.65
C TYR A 226 2.49 -4.06 -11.59
N GLN A 227 3.25 -5.16 -11.41
CA GLN A 227 4.37 -5.51 -12.29
C GLN A 227 4.01 -5.63 -13.79
N GLY A 228 2.73 -5.69 -14.16
CA GLY A 228 2.30 -5.55 -15.55
C GLY A 228 2.77 -4.26 -16.23
N HIS A 229 3.01 -3.18 -15.48
CA HIS A 229 3.48 -1.91 -16.06
C HIS A 229 4.86 -2.00 -16.72
N TYR A 230 5.69 -2.98 -16.37
CA TYR A 230 6.99 -3.21 -17.05
C TYR A 230 6.86 -3.51 -18.56
N THR A 231 5.71 -4.02 -19.03
CA THR A 231 5.50 -4.29 -20.48
C THR A 231 4.90 -3.12 -21.24
N GLY A 232 4.52 -2.07 -20.54
CA GLY A 232 3.73 -0.96 -21.07
C GLY A 232 2.25 -1.23 -21.28
N LYS A 233 1.73 -2.38 -20.82
CA LYS A 233 0.30 -2.69 -20.83
C LYS A 233 -0.11 -3.35 -19.51
N PHE A 234 -0.99 -2.69 -18.75
CA PHE A 234 -1.49 -3.22 -17.47
C PHE A 234 -2.30 -4.53 -17.65
N SER A 235 -3.00 -4.68 -18.78
CA SER A 235 -4.07 -5.68 -18.96
C SER A 235 -3.96 -6.60 -20.17
N LEU A 236 -2.90 -6.55 -21.00
CA LEU A 236 -2.82 -7.34 -22.24
C LEU A 236 -1.48 -8.08 -22.34
N SER A 237 -1.56 -9.38 -22.68
CA SER A 237 -0.46 -10.30 -23.02
C SER A 237 0.82 -10.07 -22.21
N ARG A 238 0.88 -10.77 -21.08
CA ARG A 238 2.08 -10.81 -20.22
C ARG A 238 3.19 -11.67 -20.79
N THR A 239 3.01 -12.19 -22.00
CA THR A 239 4.02 -12.87 -22.81
C THR A 239 5.36 -12.13 -22.80
N ARG A 240 5.39 -10.80 -22.83
CA ARG A 240 6.66 -10.04 -22.72
C ARG A 240 7.36 -10.18 -21.35
N ILE A 241 6.61 -10.15 -20.25
CA ILE A 241 7.15 -10.45 -18.91
C ILE A 241 7.56 -11.92 -18.82
N GLY A 242 6.72 -12.83 -19.33
CA GLY A 242 7.00 -14.26 -19.33
C GLY A 242 8.24 -14.63 -20.15
N LYS A 243 8.48 -13.95 -21.27
CA LYS A 243 9.70 -14.10 -22.08
C LYS A 243 10.92 -13.43 -21.45
N SER A 244 10.75 -12.44 -20.58
CA SER A 244 11.85 -11.76 -19.90
C SER A 244 12.43 -12.59 -18.75
N GLU A 245 13.66 -13.07 -18.92
CA GLU A 245 14.38 -13.83 -17.91
C GLU A 245 14.52 -13.07 -16.58
N LYS A 246 14.77 -11.75 -16.64
CA LYS A 246 14.85 -10.88 -15.45
C LYS A 246 13.56 -11.00 -14.62
N HIS A 247 12.40 -10.87 -15.25
CA HIS A 247 11.13 -10.92 -14.51
C HIS A 247 10.75 -12.33 -14.06
N ARG A 248 11.08 -13.38 -14.83
CA ARG A 248 10.92 -14.75 -14.36
C ARG A 248 11.72 -14.98 -13.08
N LYS A 249 13.03 -14.66 -13.09
CA LYS A 249 13.90 -14.72 -11.91
C LYS A 249 13.34 -13.93 -10.73
N ARG A 250 12.86 -12.70 -10.96
CA ARG A 250 12.23 -11.88 -9.90
C ARG A 250 11.00 -12.58 -9.27
N ASN A 251 10.16 -13.28 -10.04
CA ASN A 251 8.99 -13.98 -9.48
C ASN A 251 9.39 -15.21 -8.66
N TYR A 252 10.37 -16.01 -9.11
CA TYR A 252 10.91 -17.11 -8.29
C TYR A 252 11.55 -16.61 -7.00
N GLN A 253 12.33 -15.53 -7.10
CA GLN A 253 13.01 -14.93 -5.96
C GLN A 253 12.01 -14.35 -4.95
N LEU A 254 10.94 -13.69 -5.42
CA LEU A 254 9.88 -13.18 -4.56
C LEU A 254 9.18 -14.32 -3.81
N LEU A 255 8.89 -15.43 -4.49
CA LEU A 255 8.27 -16.59 -3.85
C LEU A 255 9.19 -17.17 -2.75
N LEU A 256 10.49 -17.32 -3.03
CA LEU A 256 11.47 -17.78 -2.05
C LEU A 256 11.53 -16.84 -0.83
N TRP A 257 11.54 -15.53 -1.04
CA TRP A 257 11.57 -14.57 0.07
C TRP A 257 10.29 -14.59 0.91
N LEU A 258 9.14 -14.81 0.28
CA LEU A 258 7.88 -15.00 1.01
C LEU A 258 7.94 -16.28 1.86
N ASP A 259 8.51 -17.37 1.35
CA ASP A 259 8.72 -18.58 2.14
C ASP A 259 9.63 -18.34 3.35
N THR A 260 10.75 -17.64 3.14
CA THR A 260 11.65 -17.24 4.24
C THR A 260 10.92 -16.43 5.31
N LEU A 261 10.09 -15.47 4.89
CA LEU A 261 9.29 -14.66 5.81
C LEU A 261 8.30 -15.53 6.60
N LYS A 262 7.62 -16.48 5.94
CA LYS A 262 6.66 -17.36 6.60
C LYS A 262 7.33 -18.30 7.59
N SER A 263 8.46 -18.91 7.22
CA SER A 263 9.25 -19.74 8.13
C SER A 263 9.69 -18.94 9.35
N SER A 264 10.13 -17.70 9.17
CA SER A 264 10.47 -16.82 10.30
C SER A 264 9.28 -16.56 11.22
N TRP A 265 8.08 -16.33 10.69
CA TRP A 265 6.87 -16.17 11.51
C TRP A 265 6.47 -17.45 12.26
N GLU A 266 6.76 -18.62 11.72
CA GLU A 266 6.48 -19.91 12.34
C GLU A 266 7.48 -20.22 13.45
N GLU A 267 8.78 -20.08 13.17
CA GLU A 267 9.87 -20.28 14.13
C GLU A 267 9.73 -19.38 15.36
N LEU A 268 9.30 -18.12 15.15
CA LEU A 268 9.08 -17.15 16.23
C LEU A 268 7.69 -17.25 16.88
N GLY A 269 6.83 -18.18 16.44
CA GLY A 269 5.46 -18.31 16.97
C GLY A 269 4.56 -17.10 16.72
N LYS A 270 4.89 -16.26 15.72
CA LYS A 270 4.19 -15.00 15.41
C LYS A 270 2.96 -15.17 14.51
N THR A 271 2.78 -16.32 13.86
CA THR A 271 1.70 -16.52 12.86
C THR A 271 0.31 -16.16 13.41
N ASP A 272 -0.06 -16.66 14.59
CA ASP A 272 -1.37 -16.37 15.21
C ASP A 272 -1.52 -14.91 15.61
N GLN A 273 -0.43 -14.26 16.05
CA GLN A 273 -0.42 -12.84 16.36
C GLN A 273 -0.67 -12.02 15.10
N ILE A 274 -0.03 -12.37 13.98
CA ILE A 274 -0.19 -11.68 12.70
C ILE A 274 -1.62 -11.84 12.19
N LEU A 275 -2.19 -13.04 12.27
CA LEU A 275 -3.57 -13.28 11.85
C LEU A 275 -4.59 -12.47 12.64
N ARG A 276 -4.40 -12.34 13.95
CA ARG A 276 -5.33 -11.60 14.82
C ARG A 276 -5.15 -10.10 14.74
N ASN A 277 -3.91 -9.62 14.80
CA ASN A 277 -3.62 -8.20 14.99
C ASN A 277 -3.36 -7.47 13.66
N TYR A 278 -2.96 -8.20 12.62
CA TYR A 278 -2.59 -7.65 11.33
C TYR A 278 -3.23 -8.43 10.16
N PRO A 279 -4.57 -8.56 10.12
CA PRO A 279 -5.26 -9.39 9.12
C PRO A 279 -4.98 -8.97 7.68
N PHE A 280 -4.72 -7.68 7.42
CA PHE A 280 -4.31 -7.20 6.10
C PHE A 280 -2.92 -7.72 5.70
N VAL A 281 -1.98 -7.80 6.63
CA VAL A 281 -0.61 -8.31 6.38
C VAL A 281 -0.67 -9.79 6.02
N ALA A 282 -1.47 -10.57 6.76
CA ALA A 282 -1.75 -11.96 6.43
C ALA A 282 -2.38 -12.09 5.03
N MET A 283 -3.50 -11.41 4.77
CA MET A 283 -4.14 -11.44 3.45
C MET A 283 -3.17 -11.08 2.32
N ALA A 284 -2.41 -9.99 2.47
CA ALA A 284 -1.44 -9.54 1.48
C ALA A 284 -0.38 -10.61 1.20
N TYR A 285 0.11 -11.31 2.23
CA TYR A 285 1.01 -12.45 2.05
C TYR A 285 0.36 -13.56 1.20
N GLN A 286 -0.81 -14.05 1.62
CA GLN A 286 -1.45 -15.21 0.99
C GLN A 286 -1.79 -14.92 -0.48
N VAL A 287 -2.36 -13.75 -0.75
CA VAL A 287 -2.67 -13.31 -2.11
C VAL A 287 -1.41 -13.18 -2.96
N THR A 288 -0.32 -12.65 -2.40
CA THR A 288 0.93 -12.48 -3.15
C THR A 288 1.56 -13.83 -3.52
N VAL A 289 1.59 -14.78 -2.59
CA VAL A 289 2.07 -16.14 -2.85
C VAL A 289 1.27 -16.76 -4.00
N HIS A 290 -0.06 -16.71 -3.89
CA HIS A 290 -0.95 -17.24 -4.93
C HIS A 290 -0.76 -16.52 -6.28
N ASP A 291 -0.68 -15.18 -6.30
CA ASP A 291 -0.51 -14.41 -7.53
C ASP A 291 0.83 -14.68 -8.23
N THR A 292 1.89 -14.87 -7.44
CA THR A 292 3.24 -15.18 -7.89
C THR A 292 3.31 -16.60 -8.44
N LEU A 293 2.72 -17.59 -7.77
CA LEU A 293 2.64 -18.96 -8.26
C LEU A 293 1.89 -19.06 -9.59
N LYS A 294 0.73 -18.40 -9.72
CA LYS A 294 0.02 -18.34 -11.01
C LYS A 294 0.90 -17.78 -12.13
N ARG A 295 1.75 -16.80 -11.85
CA ARG A 295 2.68 -16.23 -12.85
C ARG A 295 3.77 -17.23 -13.21
N ILE A 296 4.38 -17.85 -12.22
CA ILE A 296 5.41 -18.86 -12.43
C ILE A 296 4.87 -19.99 -13.30
N VAL A 297 3.67 -20.53 -12.98
CA VAL A 297 3.04 -21.58 -13.78
C VAL A 297 2.82 -21.14 -15.23
N LEU A 298 2.32 -19.92 -15.45
CA LEU A 298 2.18 -19.35 -16.80
C LEU A 298 3.52 -19.08 -17.52
N PHE A 299 4.65 -19.09 -16.80
CA PHE A 299 5.97 -18.90 -17.39
C PHE A 299 6.69 -20.21 -17.71
N LEU A 300 6.31 -21.32 -17.08
CA LEU A 300 6.89 -22.64 -17.33
C LEU A 300 6.88 -23.07 -18.81
N PRO A 301 5.84 -22.75 -19.63
CA PRO A 301 5.83 -23.10 -21.05
C PRO A 301 6.96 -22.42 -21.82
N PHE A 302 7.26 -21.14 -21.52
CA PHE A 302 8.38 -20.42 -22.15
C PHE A 302 9.75 -21.00 -21.77
N GLU A 303 9.84 -21.71 -20.64
CA GLU A 303 11.03 -22.42 -20.20
C GLU A 303 11.07 -23.88 -20.68
N ARG A 304 10.03 -24.35 -21.38
CA ARG A 304 9.83 -25.77 -21.78
C ARG A 304 9.84 -26.72 -20.59
N ARG A 305 9.38 -26.25 -19.44
CA ARG A 305 9.34 -26.96 -18.15
C ARG A 305 7.93 -27.20 -17.63
N PHE A 306 6.91 -26.78 -18.38
CA PHE A 306 5.54 -27.03 -17.99
C PHE A 306 5.25 -28.54 -17.98
N ASP A 307 4.69 -29.00 -16.88
CA ASP A 307 4.22 -30.35 -16.62
C ASP A 307 3.20 -30.25 -15.48
N CYS A 308 2.13 -31.04 -15.52
CA CYS A 308 1.09 -31.04 -14.49
C CYS A 308 1.63 -31.52 -13.13
N GLU A 309 2.64 -32.40 -13.14
CA GLU A 309 3.33 -32.86 -11.93
C GLU A 309 4.43 -31.89 -11.46
N HIS A 310 4.64 -30.76 -12.16
CA HIS A 310 5.66 -29.78 -11.78
C HIS A 310 5.36 -29.21 -10.38
N GLY A 311 6.36 -29.17 -9.49
CA GLY A 311 6.16 -28.80 -8.08
C GLY A 311 5.50 -27.43 -7.85
N MET A 312 5.68 -26.47 -8.76
CA MET A 312 4.99 -25.17 -8.71
C MET A 312 3.50 -25.23 -9.05
N VAL A 313 3.08 -26.15 -9.94
CA VAL A 313 1.67 -26.42 -10.27
C VAL A 313 0.99 -27.06 -9.06
N GLN A 314 1.60 -28.10 -8.50
CA GLN A 314 1.13 -28.79 -7.29
C GLN A 314 1.03 -27.84 -6.09
N ARG A 315 2.01 -26.95 -5.93
CA ARG A 315 1.98 -25.93 -4.88
C ARG A 315 0.87 -24.91 -5.10
N LEU A 316 0.62 -24.47 -6.33
CA LEU A 316 -0.49 -23.57 -6.65
C LEU A 316 -1.84 -24.18 -6.30
N LEU A 317 -2.05 -25.47 -6.63
CA LEU A 317 -3.26 -26.20 -6.26
C LEU A 317 -3.48 -26.19 -4.73
N LYS A 318 -2.43 -26.45 -3.93
CA LYS A 318 -2.50 -26.35 -2.46
C LYS A 318 -2.89 -24.96 -1.97
N GLU A 319 -2.40 -23.89 -2.61
CA GLU A 319 -2.78 -22.52 -2.24
C GLU A 319 -4.23 -22.17 -2.63
N TYR A 320 -4.75 -22.75 -3.72
CA TYR A 320 -6.20 -22.66 -4.04
C TYR A 320 -7.05 -23.27 -2.92
N TYR A 321 -6.71 -24.46 -2.44
CA TYR A 321 -7.41 -25.07 -1.28
C TYR A 321 -7.36 -24.18 -0.03
N LYS A 322 -6.24 -23.50 0.22
CA LYS A 322 -6.15 -22.56 1.35
C LYS A 322 -7.05 -21.33 1.18
N ILE A 323 -7.02 -20.69 0.01
CA ILE A 323 -7.84 -19.50 -0.29
C ILE A 323 -9.33 -19.82 -0.36
N MET A 324 -9.69 -21.05 -0.69
CA MET A 324 -11.09 -21.50 -0.74
C MET A 324 -11.53 -22.21 0.54
N SER A 325 -10.64 -22.30 1.54
CA SER A 325 -10.94 -22.96 2.80
C SER A 325 -12.07 -22.24 3.56
N PRO A 326 -12.97 -22.99 4.20
CA PRO A 326 -13.96 -22.47 5.14
C PRO A 326 -13.35 -21.82 6.40
N ASP A 327 -12.14 -22.24 6.78
CA ASP A 327 -11.53 -21.87 8.04
C ASP A 327 -10.76 -20.55 7.88
N PRO A 328 -11.16 -19.45 8.55
CA PRO A 328 -10.44 -18.17 8.48
C PRO A 328 -8.99 -18.25 9.01
N LYS A 329 -8.62 -19.28 9.79
CA LYS A 329 -7.22 -19.51 10.18
C LYS A 329 -6.34 -19.95 9.00
N ILE A 330 -6.95 -20.56 7.99
CA ILE A 330 -6.31 -21.02 6.75
C ILE A 330 -6.54 -20.00 5.62
N ASN A 331 -7.76 -19.49 5.51
CA ASN A 331 -8.18 -18.51 4.53
C ASN A 331 -8.05 -17.09 5.09
N TRP A 332 -6.89 -16.50 4.88
CA TRP A 332 -6.56 -15.18 5.43
C TRP A 332 -7.31 -14.05 4.72
N VAL A 333 -7.75 -14.29 3.47
CA VAL A 333 -8.67 -13.40 2.76
C VAL A 333 -10.04 -13.36 3.47
N LEU A 334 -10.57 -14.52 3.87
CA LEU A 334 -11.80 -14.62 4.66
C LEU A 334 -11.63 -14.00 6.05
N ASN A 335 -10.51 -14.21 6.72
CA ASN A 335 -10.22 -13.57 8.01
C ASN A 335 -10.27 -12.03 7.93
N LEU A 336 -9.75 -11.43 6.85
CA LEU A 336 -9.83 -9.98 6.64
C LEU A 336 -11.27 -9.47 6.57
N LYS A 337 -12.23 -10.29 6.08
CA LYS A 337 -13.65 -9.91 5.95
C LYS A 337 -14.24 -9.37 7.25
N TYR A 338 -13.82 -9.92 8.40
CA TYR A 338 -14.32 -9.52 9.71
C TYR A 338 -13.91 -8.11 10.14
N THR A 339 -12.86 -7.55 9.54
CA THR A 339 -12.35 -6.20 9.85
C THR A 339 -12.50 -5.23 8.67
N ASN A 340 -12.41 -5.73 7.44
CA ASN A 340 -12.53 -4.95 6.22
C ASN A 340 -13.11 -5.79 5.07
N GLN A 341 -14.43 -5.86 5.02
CA GLN A 341 -15.17 -6.63 4.02
C GLN A 341 -14.87 -6.19 2.58
N GLU A 342 -14.80 -4.88 2.32
CA GLU A 342 -14.57 -4.34 0.98
C GLU A 342 -13.20 -4.80 0.43
N GLN A 343 -12.13 -4.65 1.23
CA GLN A 343 -10.80 -5.09 0.82
C GLN A 343 -10.71 -6.62 0.67
N SER A 344 -11.40 -7.38 1.52
CA SER A 344 -11.48 -8.85 1.38
C SER A 344 -12.12 -9.26 0.04
N ILE A 345 -13.22 -8.62 -0.35
CA ILE A 345 -13.90 -8.87 -1.63
C ILE A 345 -13.00 -8.52 -2.81
N ILE A 346 -12.33 -7.36 -2.78
CA ILE A 346 -11.41 -6.93 -3.83
C ILE A 346 -10.23 -7.91 -3.93
N ALA A 347 -9.61 -8.27 -2.80
CA ALA A 347 -8.51 -9.22 -2.76
C ALA A 347 -8.92 -10.59 -3.32
N TYR A 348 -10.08 -11.11 -2.91
CA TYR A 348 -10.59 -12.39 -3.38
C TYR A 348 -10.88 -12.37 -4.89
N SER A 349 -11.66 -11.41 -5.36
CA SER A 349 -12.03 -11.29 -6.78
C SER A 349 -10.83 -11.12 -7.70
N THR A 350 -9.87 -10.26 -7.34
CA THR A 350 -8.65 -10.06 -8.14
C THR A 350 -7.74 -11.29 -8.14
N THR A 351 -7.80 -12.11 -7.09
CA THR A 351 -6.95 -13.30 -6.96
C THR A 351 -7.55 -14.53 -7.62
N VAL A 352 -8.84 -14.80 -7.43
CA VAL A 352 -9.49 -16.03 -7.91
C VAL A 352 -10.14 -15.84 -9.27
N TYR A 353 -10.83 -14.71 -9.48
CA TYR A 353 -11.66 -14.47 -10.67
C TYR A 353 -11.08 -13.47 -11.67
N SER A 354 -9.81 -13.10 -11.52
CA SER A 354 -9.13 -12.33 -12.56
C SER A 354 -8.90 -13.20 -13.81
N ALA A 355 -8.68 -12.57 -14.97
CA ALA A 355 -8.32 -13.29 -16.20
C ALA A 355 -7.16 -14.29 -16.01
N LYS A 356 -6.22 -13.99 -15.10
CA LYS A 356 -5.14 -14.92 -14.73
C LYS A 356 -5.65 -16.12 -13.93
N GLY A 357 -6.54 -15.88 -12.96
CA GLY A 357 -7.19 -16.96 -12.22
C GLY A 357 -7.98 -17.86 -13.17
N SER A 358 -8.75 -17.28 -14.09
CA SER A 358 -9.49 -18.05 -15.10
C SER A 358 -8.58 -18.86 -16.04
N ALA A 359 -7.47 -18.27 -16.51
CA ALA A 359 -6.51 -19.01 -17.35
C ALA A 359 -5.87 -20.18 -16.60
N ILE A 360 -5.54 -20.00 -15.32
CA ILE A 360 -5.03 -21.09 -14.48
C ILE A 360 -6.10 -22.14 -14.24
N ASN A 361 -7.35 -21.75 -14.03
CA ASN A 361 -8.43 -22.72 -13.86
C ASN A 361 -8.56 -23.60 -15.10
N TYR A 362 -8.52 -23.02 -16.30
CA TYR A 362 -8.50 -23.78 -17.56
C TYR A 362 -7.29 -24.72 -17.66
N ILE A 363 -6.09 -24.25 -17.32
CA ILE A 363 -4.88 -25.11 -17.34
C ILE A 363 -5.02 -26.26 -16.33
N MET A 364 -5.55 -26.01 -15.13
CA MET A 364 -5.66 -27.03 -14.09
C MET A 364 -6.74 -28.05 -14.41
N ASP A 365 -7.93 -27.59 -14.78
CA ASP A 365 -9.11 -28.44 -15.00
C ASP A 365 -9.05 -29.12 -16.38
N ASP A 366 -9.03 -28.34 -17.46
CA ASP A 366 -9.14 -28.87 -18.83
C ASP A 366 -7.86 -29.55 -19.33
N ILE A 367 -6.68 -29.04 -18.97
CA ILE A 367 -5.39 -29.61 -19.42
C ILE A 367 -4.86 -30.66 -18.43
N CYS A 368 -4.81 -30.32 -17.14
CA CYS A 368 -4.23 -31.21 -16.13
C CYS A 368 -5.23 -32.18 -15.48
N GLY A 369 -6.54 -32.06 -15.74
CA GLY A 369 -7.57 -32.93 -15.13
C GLY A 369 -7.67 -32.76 -13.61
N MET A 370 -7.25 -31.62 -13.06
CA MET A 370 -7.23 -31.34 -11.62
C MET A 370 -8.47 -30.56 -11.21
N GLU A 371 -9.28 -31.16 -10.35
CA GLU A 371 -10.47 -30.51 -9.79
C GLU A 371 -10.06 -29.39 -8.82
N LEU A 372 -10.40 -28.14 -9.18
CA LEU A 372 -10.22 -27.01 -8.29
C LEU A 372 -11.34 -26.94 -7.25
N PRO A 373 -11.04 -26.51 -6.01
CA PRO A 373 -12.07 -26.32 -5.00
C PRO A 373 -13.13 -25.31 -5.48
N ILE A 374 -14.37 -25.50 -5.04
CA ILE A 374 -15.47 -24.56 -5.33
C ILE A 374 -15.62 -23.61 -4.13
N GLU A 375 -15.83 -22.32 -4.40
CA GLU A 375 -16.10 -21.35 -3.34
C GLU A 375 -17.40 -21.69 -2.60
N LYS A 376 -17.31 -21.97 -1.29
CA LYS A 376 -18.48 -22.32 -0.45
C LYS A 376 -19.08 -21.14 0.32
N TYR A 377 -18.43 -19.97 0.32
CA TYR A 377 -18.70 -18.89 1.28
C TYR A 377 -19.33 -17.64 0.66
N HIS A 378 -19.55 -17.63 -0.66
CA HIS A 378 -20.14 -16.51 -1.40
C HIS A 378 -19.56 -15.16 -0.96
N LEU A 379 -18.22 -15.02 -0.86
CA LEU A 379 -17.58 -13.71 -0.65
C LEU A 379 -18.03 -12.74 -1.73
N LEU A 380 -18.23 -13.27 -2.93
CA LEU A 380 -18.98 -12.63 -3.98
C LEU A 380 -20.44 -13.09 -3.89
N ASN A 381 -21.32 -12.15 -3.52
CA ASN A 381 -22.76 -12.34 -3.70
C ASN A 381 -23.02 -12.73 -5.18
N ASN A 382 -24.05 -13.56 -5.47
CA ASN A 382 -24.43 -14.00 -6.83
C ASN A 382 -24.65 -12.85 -7.85
N ASN A 383 -24.58 -11.59 -7.43
CA ASN A 383 -24.67 -10.37 -8.22
C ASN A 383 -23.33 -9.84 -8.75
N VAL A 384 -22.18 -10.45 -8.42
CA VAL A 384 -20.96 -10.21 -9.21
C VAL A 384 -21.14 -10.98 -10.51
N ASN A 385 -21.88 -10.32 -11.41
CA ASN A 385 -22.21 -10.75 -12.76
C ASN A 385 -21.06 -11.61 -13.31
N SER A 386 -21.38 -12.87 -13.57
CA SER A 386 -20.62 -13.82 -14.39
C SER A 386 -20.20 -13.26 -15.77
N ARG A 387 -20.60 -12.03 -16.11
CA ARG A 387 -20.17 -11.24 -17.29
C ARG A 387 -18.69 -10.87 -17.35
N TYR A 388 -17.85 -11.33 -16.42
CA TYR A 388 -16.38 -11.20 -16.55
C TYR A 388 -15.69 -12.48 -17.06
N LEU A 389 -16.46 -13.51 -17.38
CA LEU A 389 -15.99 -14.79 -17.93
C LEU A 389 -16.50 -14.99 -19.35
N ASP A 390 -16.20 -14.05 -20.26
CA ASP A 390 -16.18 -14.44 -21.68
C ASP A 390 -14.94 -15.32 -21.89
N SER A 391 -15.18 -16.62 -22.05
CA SER A 391 -14.20 -17.64 -22.44
C SER A 391 -13.38 -17.21 -23.68
N LEU A 392 -13.95 -16.39 -24.56
CA LEU A 392 -13.28 -15.81 -25.73
C LEU A 392 -12.17 -14.79 -25.40
N GLY A 393 -12.24 -14.10 -24.26
CA GLY A 393 -11.24 -13.10 -23.86
C GLY A 393 -9.98 -13.69 -23.22
N ILE A 394 -10.11 -14.82 -22.52
CA ILE A 394 -9.00 -15.49 -21.81
C ILE A 394 -8.02 -16.08 -22.81
N PHE A 395 -8.52 -16.78 -23.84
CA PHE A 395 -7.69 -17.30 -24.92
C PHE A 395 -6.91 -16.19 -25.63
N HIS A 396 -7.47 -14.98 -25.77
CA HIS A 396 -6.73 -13.87 -26.37
C HIS A 396 -5.62 -13.29 -25.47
N LEU A 397 -5.78 -13.35 -24.14
CA LEU A 397 -4.83 -12.77 -23.19
C LEU A 397 -3.63 -13.66 -22.90
N PHE A 398 -3.83 -14.98 -22.89
CA PHE A 398 -2.83 -16.00 -22.58
C PHE A 398 -2.66 -17.01 -23.72
N LYS A 399 -2.95 -16.58 -24.96
CA LYS A 399 -2.92 -17.42 -26.16
C LYS A 399 -1.60 -18.15 -26.30
N ASP A 400 -0.51 -17.38 -26.31
CA ASP A 400 0.85 -17.89 -26.48
C ASP A 400 1.21 -18.90 -25.39
N GLU A 401 0.84 -18.63 -24.14
CA GLU A 401 1.07 -19.54 -23.02
C GLU A 401 0.32 -20.86 -23.18
N ILE A 402 -0.96 -20.80 -23.55
CA ILE A 402 -1.83 -21.98 -23.73
C ILE A 402 -1.40 -22.79 -24.96
N GLU A 403 -1.14 -22.15 -26.10
CA GLU A 403 -0.68 -22.82 -27.33
C GLU A 403 0.66 -23.55 -27.12
N LEU A 404 1.57 -22.97 -26.33
CA LEU A 404 2.83 -23.65 -25.99
C LEU A 404 2.64 -24.88 -25.10
N ILE A 405 1.57 -24.93 -24.32
CA ILE A 405 1.22 -26.11 -23.50
C ILE A 405 0.60 -27.18 -24.40
N THR A 406 -0.44 -26.82 -25.17
CA THR A 406 -1.21 -27.79 -25.97
C THR A 406 -0.40 -28.39 -27.11
N ASN A 407 0.40 -27.59 -27.82
CA ASN A 407 1.17 -28.08 -28.98
C ASN A 407 2.31 -29.04 -28.58
N ARG A 408 2.63 -29.16 -27.29
CA ARG A 408 3.65 -30.09 -26.78
C ARG A 408 3.10 -31.52 -26.63
N GLU A 409 1.80 -31.69 -26.46
CA GLU A 409 1.18 -33.01 -26.35
C GLU A 409 1.08 -33.72 -27.71
N GLU A 410 1.21 -32.97 -28.82
CA GLU A 410 1.18 -33.50 -30.19
C GLU A 410 2.57 -33.93 -30.72
N SER A 411 3.66 -33.68 -29.96
CA SER A 411 5.05 -34.00 -30.33
C SER A 411 5.67 -35.04 -29.41
#